data_AF-A0A6F9D953-F1
#
_entry.id   AF-A0A6F9D953-F1
#
_cell.length_a   1.000
_cell.length_b   1.000
_cell.length_c   1.000
_cell.angle_alpha   90.00
_cell.angle_beta   90.00
_cell.angle_gamma   90.00
#
_symmetry.space_group_name_H-M   'P 1'
#
loop_
_entity.id
_entity.type
_entity.pdbx_description
1 polymer ?
#
loop_
_entity_poly.entity_id
_entity_poly.type
_entity_poly.pdbx_seq_one_letter_code
_entity_poly.pdbx_strand_id
1 'polypeptide(L)'
;MAESSVDMVDGPGAGQVLMKGISGDGNKNNNNKELENKVDVDARGSSGDSGFFTKRKTTPSCVSHYKMDFQNRGYAVIVNNENFHWSTGMNKRVGTDIDARNLQMIFTRLGFEVDMQKDIKCIALHELIDKYAKEDHSNSDCFMFAILSHGDNGCIYGTDGTIRIKQLVDKFRGDKCPSLAGKPKIFMFQACRGMEYEIPVSPAVDVVDAGQEGDSDENVLCVDSGPVPTLPCGSDFLFCYSVAEGFYSFRDTLFGSWYIQEFTDVMESLVLDVPDAKREVVDFCDVMTAVNRKVASRHVSRSSSVNARGKKQMPCYLSMFTKKLVLVPKNGDRPHKKKHGLLDFFV
;
A
#
# COMPACT_ATOMS: atom_id res chain seq x y z
N MET A 1 -42.83 30.43 24.40
CA MET A 1 -41.86 31.39 24.98
C MET A 1 -40.75 31.53 23.94
N ALA A 2 -40.94 32.40 22.94
CA ALA A 2 -40.46 33.80 22.87
C ALA A 2 -38.92 33.83 22.65
N GLU A 3 -38.45 33.89 21.40
CA GLU A 3 -38.19 35.08 20.53
C GLU A 3 -37.00 35.95 20.98
N SER A 4 -36.00 36.10 20.10
CA SER A 4 -35.70 37.39 19.46
C SER A 4 -34.58 37.28 18.41
N SER A 5 -34.86 37.88 17.28
CA SER A 5 -34.08 38.13 16.07
C SER A 5 -33.57 39.57 16.08
N VAL A 6 -32.49 39.88 15.34
CA VAL A 6 -32.27 41.19 14.67
C VAL A 6 -31.48 40.98 13.38
N ASP A 7 -31.92 41.69 12.34
CA ASP A 7 -31.56 41.66 10.92
C ASP A 7 -30.74 42.90 10.47
N MET A 8 -29.99 42.71 9.37
CA MET A 8 -29.73 43.60 8.19
C MET A 8 -28.95 44.94 8.29
N VAL A 9 -28.08 45.20 7.30
CA VAL A 9 -28.16 46.29 6.27
C VAL A 9 -27.17 46.03 5.08
N ASP A 10 -27.66 46.27 3.85
CA ASP A 10 -27.07 46.30 2.48
C ASP A 10 -25.81 47.19 2.26
N GLY A 11 -24.93 47.02 1.24
CA GLY A 11 -25.13 47.20 -0.22
C GLY A 11 -23.84 47.75 -0.91
N PRO A 12 -23.81 48.11 -2.23
CA PRO A 12 -23.10 47.39 -3.30
C PRO A 12 -21.99 48.16 -4.07
N GLY A 13 -21.29 47.51 -5.02
CA GLY A 13 -20.40 48.19 -5.99
C GLY A 13 -19.96 47.33 -7.20
N ALA A 14 -20.52 47.64 -8.37
CA ALA A 14 -20.17 47.09 -9.69
C ALA A 14 -19.09 47.92 -10.39
N GLY A 15 -18.37 47.33 -11.35
CA GLY A 15 -17.44 48.04 -12.24
C GLY A 15 -17.02 47.24 -13.48
N GLN A 16 -17.76 47.41 -14.58
CA GLN A 16 -17.35 47.11 -15.97
C GLN A 16 -16.82 48.38 -16.64
N VAL A 17 -15.72 48.28 -17.40
CA VAL A 17 -15.29 49.18 -18.52
C VAL A 17 -14.39 48.30 -19.41
N LEU A 18 -14.57 47.98 -20.71
CA LEU A 18 -15.03 48.60 -21.97
C LEU A 18 -13.94 49.36 -22.79
N MET A 19 -13.47 48.66 -23.85
CA MET A 19 -13.11 49.07 -25.23
C MET A 19 -11.90 49.96 -25.65
N LYS A 20 -11.50 49.65 -26.91
CA LYS A 20 -10.79 50.41 -27.99
C LYS A 20 -9.30 50.07 -28.11
N GLY A 21 -8.74 49.65 -29.26
CA GLY A 21 -9.11 49.78 -30.68
C GLY A 21 -8.24 50.86 -31.37
N ILE A 22 -7.83 50.63 -32.64
CA ILE A 22 -7.03 51.45 -33.61
C ILE A 22 -5.57 50.95 -33.73
N SER A 23 -5.01 50.41 -34.83
CA SER A 23 -5.03 50.60 -36.31
C SER A 23 -4.02 51.63 -36.88
N GLY A 24 -3.19 51.17 -37.83
CA GLY A 24 -2.45 51.95 -38.84
C GLY A 24 -0.97 52.26 -38.52
N ASP A 25 -0.01 52.35 -39.44
CA ASP A 25 0.03 52.26 -40.91
C ASP A 25 1.50 52.35 -41.40
N GLY A 26 1.81 51.80 -42.59
CA GLY A 26 2.92 52.17 -43.52
C GLY A 26 4.40 51.90 -43.12
N ASN A 27 5.36 51.68 -44.03
CA ASN A 27 5.42 51.67 -45.48
C ASN A 27 6.82 51.21 -45.98
N LYS A 28 6.87 50.57 -47.16
CA LYS A 28 7.91 50.61 -48.22
C LYS A 28 9.37 50.14 -47.96
N ASN A 29 9.83 49.13 -48.71
CA ASN A 29 10.37 49.34 -50.06
C ASN A 29 10.80 48.06 -50.79
N ASN A 30 10.51 48.06 -52.09
CA ASN A 30 10.79 47.04 -53.11
C ASN A 30 12.29 46.90 -53.44
N ASN A 31 12.70 45.74 -53.96
CA ASN A 31 13.37 45.63 -55.25
C ASN A 31 13.36 44.19 -55.80
N ASN A 32 12.71 44.02 -56.96
CA ASN A 32 12.67 42.82 -57.80
C ASN A 32 14.01 42.58 -58.52
N LYS A 33 14.34 41.31 -58.75
CA LYS A 33 14.88 40.82 -60.04
C LYS A 33 14.53 39.34 -60.23
N GLU A 34 13.85 39.08 -61.35
CA GLU A 34 13.31 37.81 -61.83
C GLU A 34 14.41 36.81 -62.24
N LEU A 35 14.10 35.52 -62.12
CA LEU A 35 14.25 34.55 -63.21
C LEU A 35 13.52 33.24 -62.85
N GLU A 36 12.59 32.87 -63.72
CA GLU A 36 11.68 31.74 -63.62
C GLU A 36 12.42 30.40 -63.54
N ASN A 37 11.93 29.49 -62.68
CA ASN A 37 11.87 28.08 -63.02
C ASN A 37 10.66 27.43 -62.34
N LYS A 38 9.98 26.61 -63.15
CA LYS A 38 8.66 26.02 -62.94
C LYS A 38 8.53 25.22 -61.65
N VAL A 39 7.34 25.33 -61.09
CA VAL A 39 6.85 24.62 -59.91
C VAL A 39 6.46 23.19 -60.31
N ASP A 40 7.03 22.20 -59.62
CA ASP A 40 6.37 20.91 -59.42
C ASP A 40 6.12 20.73 -57.91
N VAL A 41 4.84 20.52 -57.64
CA VAL A 41 4.11 20.17 -56.41
C VAL A 41 4.82 19.03 -55.64
N ASP A 42 4.93 18.98 -54.30
CA ASP A 42 3.87 19.11 -53.31
C ASP A 42 4.40 19.38 -51.87
N ALA A 43 3.66 20.23 -51.17
CA ALA A 43 3.42 20.32 -49.73
C ALA A 43 4.57 20.08 -48.72
N ARG A 44 5.39 21.11 -48.48
CA ARG A 44 5.91 21.41 -47.13
C ARG A 44 5.24 22.68 -46.61
N GLY A 45 4.29 22.53 -45.69
CA GLY A 45 3.84 23.61 -44.81
C GLY A 45 4.79 23.73 -43.63
N SER A 46 5.50 24.85 -43.58
CA SER A 46 6.46 25.21 -42.53
C SER A 46 5.75 25.92 -41.36
N SER A 47 6.10 25.48 -40.16
CA SER A 47 6.46 26.23 -38.93
C SER A 47 5.65 27.46 -38.49
N GLY A 48 5.17 27.35 -37.24
CA GLY A 48 5.04 28.42 -36.24
C GLY A 48 4.11 27.90 -35.12
N ASP A 49 4.42 27.86 -33.83
CA ASP A 49 5.56 28.28 -33.02
C ASP A 49 5.39 27.60 -31.64
N SER A 50 6.51 27.38 -30.94
CA SER A 50 6.65 27.10 -29.49
C SER A 50 6.19 25.76 -28.88
N GLY A 51 7.14 25.02 -28.29
CA GLY A 51 6.85 24.14 -27.14
C GLY A 51 7.44 22.73 -27.11
N PHE A 52 8.77 22.60 -26.91
CA PHE A 52 9.36 21.65 -25.94
C PHE A 52 9.02 20.14 -26.00
N PHE A 53 9.04 19.47 -27.15
CA PHE A 53 9.12 18.00 -27.16
C PHE A 53 10.34 17.50 -27.93
N THR A 54 11.49 17.50 -27.26
CA THR A 54 12.61 16.65 -27.67
C THR A 54 12.13 15.20 -27.60
N LYS A 55 11.97 14.55 -28.75
CA LYS A 55 11.80 13.10 -28.86
C LYS A 55 13.01 12.43 -28.20
N ARG A 56 12.91 12.08 -26.92
CA ARG A 56 13.85 11.15 -26.28
C ARG A 56 13.67 9.80 -26.99
N LYS A 57 14.69 9.36 -27.72
CA LYS A 57 14.87 7.93 -28.02
C LYS A 57 15.09 7.22 -26.68
N THR A 58 14.01 6.83 -26.01
CA THR A 58 14.11 5.86 -24.93
C THR A 58 14.26 4.51 -25.60
N THR A 59 15.49 4.03 -25.70
CA THR A 59 15.70 2.58 -25.68
C THR A 59 14.94 2.02 -24.47
N PRO A 60 14.32 0.83 -24.54
CA PRO A 60 13.76 0.22 -23.34
C PRO A 60 14.91 0.10 -22.33
N SER A 61 14.93 0.98 -21.33
CA SER A 61 15.95 0.97 -20.30
C SER A 61 15.83 -0.38 -19.60
N CYS A 62 16.96 -1.01 -19.28
CA CYS A 62 16.92 -2.22 -18.45
C CYS A 62 16.08 -1.96 -17.19
N VAL A 63 15.40 -2.98 -16.69
CA VAL A 63 14.59 -2.85 -15.47
C VAL A 63 15.53 -2.45 -14.32
N SER A 64 15.43 -1.19 -13.89
CA SER A 64 16.28 -0.66 -12.82
C SER A 64 15.77 -1.11 -11.44
N HIS A 65 16.66 -1.10 -10.45
CA HIS A 65 16.37 -1.48 -9.07
C HIS A 65 16.45 -0.27 -8.14
N TYR A 66 15.68 -0.26 -7.06
CA TYR A 66 15.88 0.72 -5.99
C TYR A 66 17.26 0.54 -5.35
N LYS A 67 17.84 1.65 -4.91
CA LYS A 67 19.07 1.66 -4.14
C LYS A 67 18.73 1.28 -2.70
N MET A 68 19.23 0.12 -2.24
CA MET A 68 18.86 -0.52 -0.97
C MET A 68 20.08 -0.81 -0.05
N ASP A 69 21.12 0.00 -0.21
CA ASP A 69 22.45 -0.09 0.43
C ASP A 69 22.79 1.12 1.31
N PHE A 70 21.79 1.92 1.74
CA PHE A 70 22.00 2.98 2.73
C PHE A 70 22.38 2.39 4.09
N GLN A 71 22.76 3.23 5.06
CA GLN A 71 23.15 2.76 6.38
C GLN A 71 22.00 2.00 7.08
N ASN A 72 20.78 2.55 7.04
CA ASN A 72 19.61 1.97 7.70
C ASN A 72 18.66 1.36 6.67
N ARG A 73 17.99 0.26 6.99
CA ARG A 73 16.88 -0.23 6.15
C ARG A 73 15.73 0.79 6.15
N GLY A 74 15.47 1.36 7.32
CA GLY A 74 14.41 2.31 7.60
C GLY A 74 13.49 1.81 8.70
N TYR A 75 12.41 2.55 8.96
CA TYR A 75 11.41 2.19 9.95
C TYR A 75 10.38 1.21 9.41
N ALA A 76 9.98 0.26 10.26
CA ALA A 76 8.79 -0.55 10.08
C ALA A 76 7.83 -0.35 11.25
N VAL A 77 6.75 0.39 11.02
CA VAL A 77 5.77 0.71 12.07
C VAL A 77 4.62 -0.27 11.98
N ILE A 78 4.30 -0.97 13.08
CA ILE A 78 3.22 -1.95 13.15
C ILE A 78 2.18 -1.45 14.15
N VAL A 79 0.98 -1.16 13.67
CA VAL A 79 -0.18 -0.83 14.51
C VAL A 79 -1.06 -2.06 14.63
N ASN A 80 -1.27 -2.53 15.85
CA ASN A 80 -2.05 -3.72 16.15
C ASN A 80 -3.22 -3.38 17.06
N ASN A 81 -4.42 -3.29 16.49
CA ASN A 81 -5.64 -3.01 17.22
C ASN A 81 -6.45 -4.31 17.40
N GLU A 82 -6.54 -4.73 18.65
CA GLU A 82 -7.29 -5.89 19.10
C GLU A 82 -8.58 -5.48 19.81
N ASN A 83 -8.51 -4.48 20.69
CA ASN A 83 -9.60 -4.07 21.56
C ASN A 83 -10.20 -2.75 21.08
N PHE A 84 -11.52 -2.70 20.95
CA PHE A 84 -12.23 -1.55 20.44
C PHE A 84 -13.23 -1.04 21.48
N HIS A 85 -13.42 0.28 21.51
CA HIS A 85 -14.39 0.92 22.38
C HIS A 85 -15.81 0.47 21.98
N TRP A 86 -16.66 0.19 22.98
CA TRP A 86 -18.00 -0.38 22.74
C TRP A 86 -18.86 0.46 21.77
N SER A 87 -18.66 1.79 21.75
CA SER A 87 -19.40 2.70 20.86
C SER A 87 -19.09 2.49 19.38
N THR A 88 -17.99 1.81 19.04
CA THR A 88 -17.65 1.48 17.65
C THR A 88 -18.47 0.29 17.11
N GLY A 89 -19.08 -0.51 17.99
CA GLY A 89 -19.75 -1.76 17.63
C GLY A 89 -18.83 -2.85 17.11
N MET A 90 -17.49 -2.66 17.15
CA MET A 90 -16.53 -3.61 16.63
C MET A 90 -16.17 -4.69 17.66
N ASN A 91 -16.05 -5.93 17.19
CA ASN A 91 -15.66 -7.07 18.02
C ASN A 91 -14.15 -7.11 18.29
N LYS A 92 -13.75 -7.77 19.37
CA LYS A 92 -12.34 -8.02 19.69
C LYS A 92 -11.65 -8.87 18.62
N ARG A 93 -10.42 -8.50 18.22
CA ARG A 93 -9.65 -9.20 17.17
C ARG A 93 -8.65 -10.24 17.71
N VAL A 94 -9.14 -11.25 18.45
CA VAL A 94 -8.33 -12.33 19.04
C VAL A 94 -7.41 -13.02 18.02
N GLY A 95 -6.11 -13.13 18.31
CA GLY A 95 -5.12 -13.71 17.40
C GLY A 95 -4.35 -12.68 16.57
N THR A 96 -4.77 -11.41 16.54
CA THR A 96 -4.01 -10.33 15.87
C THR A 96 -2.62 -10.09 16.50
N ASP A 97 -2.41 -10.48 17.75
CA ASP A 97 -1.10 -10.41 18.40
C ASP A 97 -0.09 -11.39 17.81
N ILE A 98 -0.59 -12.49 17.24
CA ILE A 98 0.25 -13.47 16.55
C ILE A 98 0.72 -12.87 15.23
N ASP A 99 -0.20 -12.24 14.50
CA ASP A 99 0.12 -11.48 13.28
C ASP A 99 1.16 -10.39 13.55
N ALA A 100 0.97 -9.60 14.61
CA ALA A 100 1.90 -8.52 14.97
C ALA A 100 3.31 -9.04 15.28
N ARG A 101 3.42 -10.14 16.04
CA ARG A 101 4.71 -10.78 16.36
C ARG A 101 5.38 -11.36 15.12
N ASN A 102 4.62 -12.01 14.24
CA ASN A 102 5.14 -12.57 12.99
C ASN A 102 5.68 -11.46 12.08
N LEU A 103 4.96 -10.35 11.94
CA LEU A 103 5.45 -9.18 11.20
C LEU A 103 6.69 -8.56 11.84
N GLN A 104 6.71 -8.40 13.17
CA GLN A 104 7.87 -7.89 13.89
C GLN A 104 9.11 -8.75 13.61
N MET A 105 8.97 -10.07 13.68
CA MET A 105 10.05 -11.00 13.39
C MET A 105 10.58 -10.81 11.96
N ILE A 106 9.71 -10.81 10.95
CA ILE A 106 10.10 -10.65 9.54
C ILE A 106 10.79 -9.29 9.32
N PHE A 107 10.21 -8.19 9.78
CA PHE A 107 10.76 -6.86 9.57
C PHE A 107 12.10 -6.67 10.30
N THR A 108 12.24 -7.23 11.51
CA THR A 108 13.52 -7.22 12.23
C THR A 108 14.61 -7.99 11.46
N ARG A 109 14.29 -9.19 10.95
CA ARG A 109 15.22 -10.01 10.15
C ARG A 109 15.63 -9.33 8.83
N LEU A 110 14.77 -8.49 8.25
CA LEU A 110 15.08 -7.66 7.08
C LEU A 110 15.95 -6.42 7.41
N GLY A 111 16.18 -6.15 8.70
CA GLY A 111 17.00 -5.06 9.21
C GLY A 111 16.26 -3.74 9.45
N PHE A 112 14.92 -3.76 9.51
CA PHE A 112 14.14 -2.57 9.88
C PHE A 112 14.25 -2.25 11.36
N GLU A 113 14.15 -0.96 11.70
CA GLU A 113 13.86 -0.53 13.06
C GLU A 113 12.34 -0.64 13.29
N VAL A 114 11.92 -1.65 14.05
CA VAL A 114 10.50 -1.96 14.23
C VAL A 114 9.92 -1.19 15.41
N ASP A 115 8.87 -0.41 15.16
CA ASP A 115 8.05 0.24 16.21
C ASP A 115 6.67 -0.42 16.27
N MET A 116 6.34 -1.06 17.40
CA MET A 116 5.06 -1.71 17.62
C MET A 116 4.15 -0.87 18.51
N GLN A 117 2.94 -0.62 18.01
CA GLN A 117 1.90 0.16 18.68
C GLN A 117 0.67 -0.70 18.87
N LYS A 118 0.14 -0.75 20.10
CA LYS A 118 -0.99 -1.60 20.49
C LYS A 118 -2.20 -0.75 20.86
N ASP A 119 -3.37 -1.10 20.33
CA ASP A 119 -4.67 -0.54 20.70
C ASP A 119 -4.70 1.01 20.73
N ILE A 120 -4.23 1.64 19.65
CA ILE A 120 -4.14 3.10 19.58
C ILE A 120 -5.43 3.74 19.06
N LYS A 121 -5.79 4.86 19.68
CA LYS A 121 -6.91 5.73 19.27
C LYS A 121 -6.62 6.44 17.97
N CYS A 122 -7.64 7.00 17.33
CA CYS A 122 -7.51 7.71 16.07
C CYS A 122 -6.54 8.89 16.16
N ILE A 123 -6.65 9.71 17.22
CA ILE A 123 -5.75 10.86 17.41
C ILE A 123 -4.29 10.39 17.53
N ALA A 124 -4.03 9.35 18.33
CA ALA A 124 -2.69 8.78 18.48
C ALA A 124 -2.16 8.16 17.18
N LEU A 125 -3.00 7.51 16.38
CA LEU A 125 -2.62 7.02 15.05
C LEU A 125 -2.24 8.16 14.10
N HIS A 126 -2.97 9.27 14.14
CA HIS A 126 -2.60 10.47 13.38
C HIS A 126 -1.25 11.05 13.81
N GLU A 127 -1.03 11.20 15.11
CA GLU A 127 0.22 11.72 15.68
C GLU A 127 1.41 10.81 15.37
N LEU A 128 1.23 9.49 15.47
CA LEU A 128 2.24 8.48 15.13
C LEU A 128 2.66 8.61 13.65
N ILE A 129 1.68 8.70 12.76
CA ILE A 129 1.96 8.86 11.33
C ILE A 129 2.63 10.21 11.06
N ASP A 130 2.18 11.28 11.72
CA ASP A 130 2.80 12.60 11.60
C ASP A 130 4.23 12.64 12.09
N LYS A 131 4.55 11.92 13.17
CA LYS A 131 5.92 11.73 13.65
C LYS A 131 6.77 11.13 12.53
N TYR A 132 6.41 9.95 12.03
CA TYR A 132 7.21 9.24 11.02
C TYR A 132 7.28 9.94 9.66
N ALA A 133 6.24 10.68 9.27
CA ALA A 133 6.29 11.47 8.04
C ALA A 133 7.27 12.66 8.13
N LYS A 134 7.55 13.15 9.34
CA LYS A 134 8.46 14.29 9.61
C LYS A 134 9.89 13.88 9.97
N GLU A 135 10.13 12.60 10.26
CA GLU A 135 11.49 12.08 10.50
C GLU A 135 12.39 12.27 9.26
N ASP A 136 13.70 12.35 9.49
CA ASP A 136 14.68 12.38 8.40
C ASP A 136 15.03 10.96 7.94
N HIS A 137 14.56 10.61 6.73
CA HIS A 137 14.80 9.31 6.11
C HIS A 137 15.98 9.30 5.14
N SER A 138 16.83 10.33 5.12
CA SER A 138 17.89 10.48 4.12
C SER A 138 18.86 9.29 4.10
N ASN A 139 19.14 8.70 5.26
CA ASN A 139 20.02 7.53 5.44
C ASN A 139 19.27 6.18 5.51
N SER A 140 17.96 6.15 5.21
CA SER A 140 17.14 4.95 5.16
C SER A 140 16.92 4.51 3.71
N ASP A 141 16.79 3.21 3.44
CA ASP A 141 16.45 2.75 2.09
C ASP A 141 14.97 2.97 1.75
N CYS A 142 14.09 2.70 2.71
CA CYS A 142 12.64 2.62 2.50
C CYS A 142 11.88 2.84 3.80
N PHE A 143 10.55 2.85 3.71
CA PHE A 143 9.65 2.92 4.86
C PHE A 143 8.57 1.84 4.74
N MET A 144 8.28 1.15 5.86
CA MET A 144 7.17 0.20 5.97
C MET A 144 6.20 0.63 7.06
N PHE A 145 4.91 0.51 6.77
CA PHE A 145 3.83 0.66 7.72
C PHE A 145 2.86 -0.52 7.58
N ALA A 146 2.52 -1.16 8.69
CA ALA A 146 1.51 -2.21 8.74
C ALA A 146 0.45 -1.84 9.77
N ILE A 147 -0.83 -2.01 9.42
CA ILE A 147 -1.93 -1.87 10.36
C ILE A 147 -2.82 -3.12 10.33
N LEU A 148 -3.02 -3.70 11.50
CA LEU A 148 -3.86 -4.85 11.78
C LEU A 148 -5.07 -4.34 12.57
N SER A 149 -6.21 -4.14 11.91
CA SER A 149 -7.41 -3.57 12.54
C SER A 149 -8.67 -3.98 11.78
N HIS A 150 -9.83 -3.53 12.26
CA HIS A 150 -11.03 -3.48 11.43
C HIS A 150 -10.92 -2.36 10.40
N GLY A 151 -11.68 -2.45 9.32
CA GLY A 151 -11.82 -1.36 8.37
C GLY A 151 -13.26 -1.23 7.86
N ASP A 152 -13.56 -0.10 7.22
CA ASP A 152 -14.74 0.05 6.36
C ASP A 152 -14.51 1.17 5.33
N ASN A 153 -15.06 1.05 4.12
CA ASN A 153 -15.07 2.04 3.03
C ASN A 153 -13.92 3.09 3.00
N GLY A 154 -12.71 2.70 2.61
CA GLY A 154 -11.51 3.56 2.55
C GLY A 154 -10.94 3.99 3.90
N CYS A 155 -11.51 3.51 5.00
CA CYS A 155 -11.15 3.83 6.36
C CYS A 155 -10.63 2.61 7.12
N ILE A 156 -9.82 2.89 8.13
CA ILE A 156 -9.27 1.94 9.08
C ILE A 156 -9.70 2.36 10.49
N TYR A 157 -9.98 1.40 11.37
CA TYR A 157 -10.35 1.70 12.75
C TYR A 157 -9.11 1.99 13.61
N GLY A 158 -9.13 3.13 14.30
CA GLY A 158 -8.50 3.26 15.62
C GLY A 158 -9.39 2.60 16.68
N THR A 159 -8.96 2.56 17.93
CA THR A 159 -9.76 1.89 18.97
C THR A 159 -11.06 2.62 19.32
N ASP A 160 -11.20 3.89 18.94
CA ASP A 160 -12.34 4.76 19.27
C ASP A 160 -13.15 5.24 18.05
N GLY A 161 -12.75 4.88 16.83
CA GLY A 161 -13.42 5.36 15.61
C GLY A 161 -12.64 5.01 14.34
N THR A 162 -12.92 5.73 13.25
CA THR A 162 -12.32 5.46 11.93
C THR A 162 -11.49 6.63 11.41
N ILE A 163 -10.47 6.31 10.61
CA ILE A 163 -9.64 7.27 9.89
C ILE A 163 -9.54 6.86 8.43
N ARG A 164 -9.63 7.83 7.51
CA ARG A 164 -9.42 7.57 6.09
C ARG A 164 -7.96 7.21 5.83
N ILE A 165 -7.72 6.07 5.18
CA ILE A 165 -6.38 5.60 4.79
C ILE A 165 -5.64 6.70 4.02
N LYS A 166 -6.35 7.41 3.13
CA LYS A 166 -5.82 8.55 2.38
C LYS A 166 -5.15 9.60 3.27
N GLN A 167 -5.73 9.92 4.43
CA GLN A 167 -5.17 10.93 5.35
C GLN A 167 -3.85 10.47 6.00
N LEU A 168 -3.64 9.15 6.13
CA LEU A 168 -2.40 8.59 6.65
C LEU A 168 -1.32 8.59 5.56
N VAL A 169 -1.64 8.04 4.39
CA VAL A 169 -0.66 7.81 3.31
C VAL A 169 -0.24 9.10 2.59
N ASP A 170 -1.15 10.10 2.50
CA ASP A 170 -0.87 11.38 1.81
C ASP A 170 0.26 12.18 2.47
N LYS A 171 0.62 11.88 3.73
CA LYS A 171 1.71 12.53 4.47
C LYS A 171 3.10 12.08 4.00
N PHE A 172 3.20 10.92 3.35
CA PHE A 172 4.47 10.36 2.84
C PHE A 172 4.74 10.65 1.36
N ARG A 173 3.93 11.50 0.72
CA ARG A 173 4.19 11.92 -0.66
C ARG A 173 5.50 12.71 -0.75
N GLY A 174 6.17 12.67 -1.91
CA GLY A 174 7.46 13.32 -2.09
C GLY A 174 7.47 14.84 -1.80
N ASP A 175 6.33 15.52 -1.98
CA ASP A 175 6.17 16.93 -1.63
C ASP A 175 6.07 17.19 -0.12
N LYS A 176 5.67 16.19 0.68
CA LYS A 176 5.46 16.31 2.13
C LYS A 176 6.52 15.59 2.97
N CYS A 177 7.13 14.54 2.42
CA CYS A 177 8.24 13.80 3.02
C CYS A 177 9.40 13.69 2.01
N PRO A 178 10.16 14.78 1.78
CA PRO A 178 11.19 14.82 0.73
C PRO A 178 12.30 13.79 0.90
N SER A 179 12.66 13.42 2.14
CA SER A 179 13.69 12.42 2.44
C SER A 179 13.31 10.98 2.01
N LEU A 180 12.03 10.72 1.70
CA LEU A 180 11.52 9.47 1.11
C LEU A 180 11.16 9.59 -0.38
N ALA A 181 11.45 10.73 -1.03
CA ALA A 181 11.25 10.86 -2.47
C ALA A 181 12.17 9.90 -3.24
N GLY A 182 11.62 9.15 -4.19
CA GLY A 182 12.36 8.13 -4.96
C GLY A 182 12.71 6.84 -4.19
N LYS A 183 12.25 6.71 -2.94
CA LYS A 183 12.44 5.54 -2.07
C LYS A 183 11.14 4.74 -1.91
N PRO A 184 11.18 3.40 -1.78
CA PRO A 184 9.98 2.60 -1.58
C PRO A 184 9.22 2.95 -0.30
N LYS A 185 7.90 3.07 -0.40
CA LYS A 185 6.97 3.31 0.72
C LYS A 185 5.91 2.21 0.70
N ILE A 186 6.00 1.25 1.61
CA ILE A 186 5.17 0.04 1.61
C ILE A 186 4.18 0.13 2.75
N PHE A 187 2.90 -0.02 2.43
CA PHE A 187 1.80 0.02 3.39
C PHE A 187 1.03 -1.29 3.32
N MET A 188 0.97 -2.02 4.43
CA MET A 188 0.26 -3.28 4.57
C MET A 188 -1.00 -3.08 5.42
N PHE A 189 -2.15 -3.43 4.86
CA PHE A 189 -3.44 -3.33 5.53
C PHE A 189 -4.03 -4.73 5.70
N GLN A 190 -3.98 -5.23 6.93
CA GLN A 190 -4.81 -6.34 7.38
C GLN A 190 -6.08 -5.74 7.99
N ALA A 191 -6.97 -5.38 7.10
CA ALA A 191 -8.33 -4.91 7.33
C ALA A 191 -9.09 -5.20 6.04
N CYS A 192 -10.40 -5.41 6.12
CA CYS A 192 -11.06 -6.04 4.97
C CYS A 192 -11.39 -5.02 3.92
N ARG A 193 -12.17 -5.31 2.87
CA ARG A 193 -12.46 -4.29 1.84
C ARG A 193 -13.91 -4.17 1.37
N GLY A 194 -14.85 -4.82 2.06
CA GLY A 194 -16.29 -4.56 1.94
C GLY A 194 -17.12 -5.45 2.88
N MET A 195 -18.33 -5.81 2.43
CA MET A 195 -19.32 -6.64 3.15
C MET A 195 -19.71 -7.92 2.38
N GLU A 196 -19.01 -8.27 1.30
CA GLU A 196 -19.32 -9.41 0.43
C GLU A 196 -18.37 -10.60 0.68
N TYR A 197 -18.84 -11.82 0.46
CA TYR A 197 -18.00 -13.03 0.53
C TYR A 197 -17.52 -13.44 -0.87
N GLU A 198 -16.23 -13.70 -1.06
CA GLU A 198 -15.74 -14.29 -2.31
C GLU A 198 -16.32 -15.69 -2.50
N ILE A 199 -16.98 -15.90 -3.65
CA ILE A 199 -17.59 -17.18 -4.00
C ILE A 199 -16.52 -18.07 -4.67
N PRO A 200 -16.33 -19.33 -4.24
CA PRO A 200 -15.42 -20.23 -4.93
C PRO A 200 -15.88 -20.44 -6.37
N VAL A 201 -14.97 -20.21 -7.32
CA VAL A 201 -15.14 -20.66 -8.71
C VAL A 201 -14.32 -21.92 -8.86
N SER A 202 -14.94 -23.00 -9.34
CA SER A 202 -14.24 -24.21 -9.75
C SER A 202 -13.35 -23.85 -10.94
N PRO A 203 -12.02 -23.97 -10.85
CA PRO A 203 -11.22 -23.93 -12.07
C PRO A 203 -11.72 -25.04 -12.98
N ALA A 204 -11.92 -24.73 -14.27
CA ALA A 204 -12.19 -25.75 -15.27
C ALA A 204 -10.97 -26.67 -15.32
N VAL A 205 -11.05 -27.78 -14.58
CA VAL A 205 -10.18 -28.97 -14.57
C VAL A 205 -8.68 -28.70 -14.47
N ASP A 206 -8.11 -28.96 -13.30
CA ASP A 206 -6.94 -29.83 -13.20
C ASP A 206 -7.05 -30.67 -11.92
N VAL A 207 -7.03 -31.99 -12.12
CA VAL A 207 -7.27 -33.06 -11.14
C VAL A 207 -5.95 -33.45 -10.49
N VAL A 208 -5.91 -33.56 -9.16
CA VAL A 208 -5.14 -34.48 -8.27
C VAL A 208 -5.06 -33.83 -6.88
N ASP A 209 -5.09 -34.49 -5.71
CA ASP A 209 -5.46 -35.82 -5.27
C ASP A 209 -5.87 -35.70 -3.77
N ALA A 210 -6.42 -36.79 -3.24
CA ALA A 210 -7.07 -37.04 -1.97
C ALA A 210 -6.38 -36.58 -0.66
N GLY A 211 -7.20 -36.47 0.40
CA GLY A 211 -6.91 -37.26 1.62
C GLY A 211 -7.04 -36.59 2.99
N GLN A 212 -8.12 -37.00 3.67
CA GLN A 212 -8.19 -37.40 5.09
C GLN A 212 -8.45 -36.33 6.18
N GLU A 213 -9.59 -36.53 6.85
CA GLU A 213 -10.01 -35.87 8.08
C GLU A 213 -9.19 -36.38 9.27
N GLY A 214 -8.76 -35.44 10.12
CA GLY A 214 -8.09 -35.68 11.38
C GLY A 214 -8.67 -34.78 12.47
N ASP A 215 -9.01 -35.42 13.58
CA ASP A 215 -9.55 -34.90 14.84
C ASP A 215 -8.62 -33.88 15.51
N SER A 216 -9.11 -32.73 16.00
CA SER A 216 -8.50 -31.91 17.08
C SER A 216 -9.13 -30.51 17.27
N ASP A 217 -9.11 -30.09 18.54
CA ASP A 217 -9.26 -28.78 19.20
C ASP A 217 -10.00 -27.61 18.52
N GLU A 218 -10.92 -27.02 19.29
CA GLU A 218 -11.89 -26.01 18.85
C GLU A 218 -11.27 -24.66 18.49
N ASN A 219 -10.90 -24.50 17.21
CA ASN A 219 -10.48 -23.21 16.64
C ASN A 219 -11.61 -22.56 15.81
N VAL A 220 -11.83 -21.25 15.96
CA VAL A 220 -12.93 -20.53 15.31
C VAL A 220 -12.39 -19.49 14.32
N LEU A 221 -12.71 -19.66 13.04
CA LEU A 221 -12.42 -18.66 12.00
C LEU A 221 -13.40 -17.49 12.08
N CYS A 222 -12.84 -16.30 12.31
CA CYS A 222 -13.58 -15.04 12.33
C CYS A 222 -13.45 -14.29 10.99
N VAL A 223 -14.43 -13.42 10.77
CA VAL A 223 -14.63 -12.64 9.55
C VAL A 223 -14.58 -11.17 9.94
N ASP A 224 -13.63 -10.42 9.38
CA ASP A 224 -13.50 -8.98 9.62
C ASP A 224 -14.11 -8.22 8.40
N SER A 225 -14.72 -7.03 8.56
CA SER A 225 -15.28 -6.19 7.46
C SER A 225 -14.30 -5.08 7.01
N GLY A 226 -14.50 -4.47 5.82
CA GLY A 226 -13.54 -3.51 5.27
C GLY A 226 -13.61 -2.44 4.14
N PRO A 227 -12.55 -1.63 3.92
CA PRO A 227 -12.41 -0.53 2.92
C PRO A 227 -12.21 -0.70 1.39
N VAL A 228 -12.93 0.13 0.60
CA VAL A 228 -12.61 0.61 -0.77
C VAL A 228 -11.78 1.92 -0.78
N PRO A 229 -10.58 2.04 -1.39
CA PRO A 229 -9.81 3.29 -1.40
C PRO A 229 -9.68 3.98 -2.77
N THR A 230 -9.92 5.29 -2.81
CA THR A 230 -9.33 6.21 -3.81
C THR A 230 -7.92 6.61 -3.35
N LEU A 231 -6.89 6.07 -4.00
CA LEU A 231 -5.48 6.26 -3.61
C LEU A 231 -4.83 7.46 -4.33
N PRO A 232 -3.82 8.13 -3.72
CA PRO A 232 -3.15 9.28 -4.32
C PRO A 232 -2.17 8.90 -5.44
N CYS A 233 -1.95 9.83 -6.38
CA CYS A 233 -1.01 9.74 -7.51
C CYS A 233 0.48 9.93 -7.11
N GLY A 234 0.93 9.36 -5.99
CA GLY A 234 2.34 9.41 -5.57
C GLY A 234 3.17 8.28 -6.18
N SER A 235 4.42 8.55 -6.58
CA SER A 235 5.35 7.51 -7.03
C SER A 235 5.95 6.73 -5.85
N ASP A 236 6.40 5.51 -6.15
CA ASP A 236 7.18 4.66 -5.24
C ASP A 236 6.41 4.21 -4.00
N PHE A 237 5.08 4.12 -4.11
CA PHE A 237 4.21 3.49 -3.13
C PHE A 237 3.86 2.05 -3.53
N LEU A 238 3.70 1.20 -2.52
CA LEU A 238 3.07 -0.11 -2.66
C LEU A 238 2.06 -0.27 -1.54
N PHE A 239 0.81 -0.52 -1.90
CA PHE A 239 -0.28 -0.78 -0.96
C PHE A 239 -0.65 -2.25 -1.04
N CYS A 240 -0.41 -3.01 0.03
CA CYS A 240 -0.73 -4.43 0.12
C CYS A 240 -1.96 -4.63 1.01
N TYR A 241 -3.01 -5.23 0.48
CA TYR A 241 -4.27 -5.47 1.18
C TYR A 241 -4.47 -6.96 1.36
N SER A 242 -4.92 -7.37 2.55
CA SER A 242 -5.17 -8.78 2.86
C SER A 242 -6.29 -9.40 2.03
N VAL A 243 -7.16 -8.58 1.43
CA VAL A 243 -8.27 -9.01 0.61
C VAL A 243 -8.55 -7.99 -0.51
N ALA A 244 -9.10 -8.45 -1.62
CA ALA A 244 -9.61 -7.64 -2.73
C ALA A 244 -10.84 -6.83 -2.31
N GLU A 245 -11.10 -5.77 -3.07
CA GLU A 245 -12.19 -4.84 -2.81
C GLU A 245 -13.56 -5.51 -2.77
N GLY A 246 -14.41 -5.12 -1.83
CA GLY A 246 -15.72 -5.70 -1.62
C GLY A 246 -15.73 -6.89 -0.64
N PHE A 247 -14.58 -7.51 -0.36
CA PHE A 247 -14.57 -8.83 0.26
C PHE A 247 -14.08 -8.89 1.73
N TYR A 248 -14.43 -9.98 2.40
CA TYR A 248 -14.02 -10.33 3.77
C TYR A 248 -12.61 -10.93 3.87
N SER A 249 -11.86 -10.57 4.92
CA SER A 249 -10.60 -11.25 5.29
C SER A 249 -10.85 -12.21 6.45
N PHE A 250 -10.22 -13.39 6.39
CA PHE A 250 -10.31 -14.40 7.44
C PHE A 250 -9.16 -14.30 8.44
N ARG A 251 -9.51 -14.51 9.70
CA ARG A 251 -8.55 -14.58 10.79
C ARG A 251 -8.85 -15.76 11.71
N ASP A 252 -7.79 -16.48 12.01
CA ASP A 252 -7.78 -17.60 12.94
C ASP A 252 -7.48 -17.07 14.35
N THR A 253 -8.27 -17.49 15.33
CA THR A 253 -8.12 -17.02 16.71
C THR A 253 -6.84 -17.50 17.39
N LEU A 254 -6.26 -18.62 16.93
CA LEU A 254 -5.08 -19.24 17.52
C LEU A 254 -3.82 -19.08 16.67
N PHE A 255 -3.94 -18.85 15.36
CA PHE A 255 -2.80 -18.79 14.44
C PHE A 255 -2.66 -17.44 13.73
N GLY A 256 -3.60 -16.51 13.93
CA GLY A 256 -3.60 -15.21 13.26
C GLY A 256 -4.29 -15.23 11.88
N SER A 257 -4.12 -14.18 11.09
CA SER A 257 -4.77 -14.08 9.78
C SER A 257 -4.07 -14.87 8.70
N TRP A 258 -4.85 -15.43 7.77
CA TRP A 258 -4.31 -16.20 6.65
C TRP A 258 -3.32 -15.41 5.83
N TYR A 259 -3.61 -14.13 5.59
CA TYR A 259 -2.75 -13.26 4.82
C TYR A 259 -1.38 -13.05 5.49
N ILE A 260 -1.34 -12.78 6.80
CA ILE A 260 -0.08 -12.57 7.51
C ILE A 260 0.69 -13.87 7.68
N GLN A 261 0.01 -14.99 7.96
CA GLN A 261 0.65 -16.31 7.98
C GLN A 261 1.34 -16.63 6.64
N GLU A 262 0.63 -16.47 5.52
CA GLU A 262 1.20 -16.76 4.21
C GLU A 262 2.26 -15.75 3.79
N PHE A 263 2.12 -14.48 4.16
CA PHE A 263 3.17 -13.49 3.98
C PHE A 263 4.45 -13.89 4.70
N THR A 264 4.35 -14.27 5.98
CA THR A 264 5.50 -14.71 6.77
C THR A 264 6.16 -15.94 6.15
N ASP A 265 5.40 -16.98 5.80
CA ASP A 265 5.96 -18.21 5.22
C ASP A 265 6.63 -17.98 3.86
N VAL A 266 6.03 -17.14 2.99
CA VAL A 266 6.64 -16.77 1.71
C VAL A 266 7.93 -15.95 1.92
N MET A 267 7.94 -15.02 2.86
CA MET A 267 9.14 -14.23 3.19
C MET A 267 10.27 -15.11 3.73
N GLU A 268 9.96 -16.07 4.60
CA GLU A 268 10.95 -17.02 5.11
C GLU A 268 11.50 -17.88 3.98
N SER A 269 10.63 -18.52 3.20
CA SER A 269 11.05 -19.46 2.15
C SER A 269 11.76 -18.82 0.96
N LEU A 270 11.38 -17.60 0.55
CA LEU A 270 11.92 -16.96 -0.66
C LEU A 270 13.00 -15.91 -0.38
N VAL A 271 13.05 -15.35 0.84
CA VAL A 271 13.92 -14.20 1.13
C VAL A 271 14.90 -14.48 2.27
N LEU A 272 14.39 -14.94 3.42
CA LEU A 272 15.18 -14.98 4.65
C LEU A 272 15.99 -16.27 4.80
N ASP A 273 15.37 -17.43 4.57
CA ASP A 273 15.94 -18.77 4.82
C ASP A 273 16.49 -19.43 3.55
N VAL A 274 16.89 -18.60 2.57
CA VAL A 274 17.56 -19.03 1.35
C VAL A 274 19.08 -18.96 1.53
N PRO A 275 19.83 -20.06 1.30
CA PRO A 275 21.29 -20.04 1.35
C PRO A 275 21.87 -19.01 0.38
N ASP A 276 22.93 -18.29 0.77
CA ASP A 276 23.51 -17.22 -0.07
C ASP A 276 23.87 -17.69 -1.49
N ALA A 277 24.36 -18.92 -1.64
CA ALA A 277 24.71 -19.52 -2.94
C ALA A 277 23.49 -19.77 -3.86
N LYS A 278 22.28 -19.76 -3.31
CA LYS A 278 21.01 -19.97 -4.03
C LYS A 278 20.07 -18.75 -3.94
N ARG A 279 20.53 -17.64 -3.35
CA ARG A 279 19.69 -16.45 -3.18
C ARG A 279 19.48 -15.81 -4.54
N GLU A 280 18.34 -16.12 -5.14
CA GLU A 280 17.87 -15.45 -6.33
C GLU A 280 17.43 -14.02 -5.99
N VAL A 281 17.57 -13.13 -6.97
CA VAL A 281 17.09 -11.76 -6.85
C VAL A 281 15.59 -11.76 -7.06
N VAL A 282 14.84 -11.87 -5.96
CA VAL A 282 13.37 -11.89 -5.99
C VAL A 282 12.84 -10.46 -5.83
N ASP A 283 12.00 -10.02 -6.77
CA ASP A 283 11.29 -8.74 -6.64
C ASP A 283 10.17 -8.86 -5.59
N PHE A 284 9.95 -7.81 -4.82
CA PHE A 284 8.94 -7.82 -3.78
C PHE A 284 7.51 -7.98 -4.32
N CYS A 285 7.22 -7.56 -5.56
CA CYS A 285 5.91 -7.87 -6.17
C CYS A 285 5.76 -9.35 -6.51
N ASP A 286 6.85 -10.06 -6.82
CA ASP A 286 6.84 -11.52 -7.03
C ASP A 286 6.57 -12.25 -5.71
N VAL A 287 7.16 -11.76 -4.60
CA VAL A 287 6.82 -12.21 -3.24
C VAL A 287 5.33 -12.03 -2.98
N MET A 288 4.77 -10.84 -3.19
CA MET A 288 3.34 -10.59 -2.99
C MET A 288 2.45 -11.46 -3.90
N THR A 289 2.92 -11.79 -5.10
CA THR A 289 2.21 -12.70 -6.01
C THR A 289 2.21 -14.13 -5.49
N ALA A 290 3.30 -14.59 -4.89
CA ALA A 290 3.34 -15.89 -4.21
C ALA A 290 2.42 -15.93 -2.99
N VAL A 291 2.33 -14.83 -2.22
CA VAL A 291 1.36 -14.68 -1.12
C VAL A 291 -0.08 -14.80 -1.64
N ASN A 292 -0.43 -14.08 -2.72
CA ASN A 292 -1.76 -14.18 -3.33
C ASN A 292 -2.12 -15.63 -3.68
N ARG A 293 -1.18 -16.36 -4.31
CA ARG A 293 -1.39 -17.77 -4.68
C ARG A 293 -1.69 -18.64 -3.46
N LYS A 294 -0.92 -18.50 -2.38
CA LYS A 294 -1.10 -19.35 -1.19
C LYS A 294 -2.39 -19.02 -0.44
N VAL A 295 -2.73 -17.74 -0.28
CA VAL A 295 -4.00 -17.37 0.35
C VAL A 295 -5.20 -17.84 -0.48
N ALA A 296 -5.15 -17.70 -1.81
CA ALA A 296 -6.21 -18.15 -2.72
C ALA A 296 -6.41 -19.68 -2.74
N SER A 297 -5.38 -20.44 -2.34
CA SER A 297 -5.45 -21.90 -2.20
C SER A 297 -6.13 -22.34 -0.89
N ARG A 298 -6.23 -21.44 0.10
CA ARG A 298 -6.96 -21.70 1.35
C ARG A 298 -8.47 -21.66 1.10
N HIS A 299 -9.20 -22.38 1.94
CA HIS A 299 -10.66 -22.37 1.97
C HIS A 299 -11.14 -22.52 3.41
N VAL A 300 -12.31 -21.96 3.71
CA VAL A 300 -12.87 -22.03 5.06
C VAL A 300 -13.47 -23.42 5.26
N SER A 301 -12.78 -24.29 5.99
CA SER A 301 -13.29 -25.61 6.36
C SER A 301 -14.36 -25.52 7.45
N ARG A 302 -14.12 -24.69 8.48
CA ARG A 302 -15.01 -24.50 9.64
C ARG A 302 -15.08 -23.01 10.03
N SER A 303 -16.27 -22.51 10.32
CA SER A 303 -16.48 -21.16 10.86
C SER A 303 -17.74 -21.14 11.73
N SER A 304 -17.79 -20.20 12.68
CA SER A 304 -18.98 -19.89 13.48
C SER A 304 -20.13 -19.37 12.61
N SER A 305 -19.81 -18.71 11.50
CA SER A 305 -20.78 -18.35 10.47
C SER A 305 -20.88 -19.46 9.44
N VAL A 306 -22.07 -20.07 9.31
CA VAL A 306 -22.33 -21.10 8.28
C VAL A 306 -22.10 -20.56 6.87
N ASN A 307 -22.40 -19.27 6.66
CA ASN A 307 -22.24 -18.58 5.38
C ASN A 307 -20.78 -18.40 4.95
N ALA A 308 -19.83 -18.50 5.90
CA ALA A 308 -18.41 -18.39 5.63
C ALA A 308 -17.78 -19.72 5.17
N ARG A 309 -18.45 -20.87 5.37
CA ARG A 309 -17.89 -22.18 4.98
C ARG A 309 -17.73 -22.29 3.47
N GLY A 310 -16.60 -22.86 3.04
CA GLY A 310 -16.24 -23.02 1.63
C GLY A 310 -15.86 -21.72 0.91
N LYS A 311 -15.87 -20.56 1.59
CA LYS A 311 -15.45 -19.28 1.00
C LYS A 311 -13.93 -19.21 0.85
N LYS A 312 -13.50 -18.37 -0.07
CA LYS A 312 -12.09 -18.10 -0.40
C LYS A 312 -11.73 -16.66 -0.05
N GLN A 313 -10.44 -16.36 -0.14
CA GLN A 313 -9.90 -15.02 0.06
C GLN A 313 -8.81 -14.79 -0.98
N MET A 314 -8.87 -13.64 -1.68
CA MET A 314 -7.83 -13.19 -2.60
C MET A 314 -7.26 -11.86 -2.11
N PRO A 315 -6.02 -11.82 -1.60
CA PRO A 315 -5.33 -10.57 -1.34
C PRO A 315 -5.07 -9.80 -2.64
N CYS A 316 -4.78 -8.51 -2.51
CA CYS A 316 -4.39 -7.69 -3.65
C CYS A 316 -3.34 -6.66 -3.27
N TYR A 317 -2.55 -6.22 -4.23
CA TYR A 317 -1.63 -5.11 -4.03
C TYR A 317 -1.72 -4.11 -5.18
N LEU A 318 -1.57 -2.82 -4.86
CA LEU A 318 -1.46 -1.75 -5.83
C LEU A 318 -0.04 -1.20 -5.79
N SER A 319 0.68 -1.39 -6.89
CA SER A 319 2.06 -0.91 -7.05
C SER A 319 2.11 0.36 -7.89
N MET A 320 2.72 1.40 -7.32
CA MET A 320 3.18 2.60 -8.03
C MET A 320 4.71 2.67 -8.04
N PHE A 321 5.37 1.51 -7.88
CA PHE A 321 6.82 1.43 -7.97
C PHE A 321 7.32 1.76 -9.37
N THR A 322 8.43 2.49 -9.44
CA THR A 322 9.10 2.84 -10.69
C THR A 322 10.30 1.95 -11.00
N LYS A 323 10.69 1.08 -10.06
CA LYS A 323 11.85 0.18 -10.10
C LYS A 323 11.53 -1.13 -9.39
N LYS A 324 12.34 -2.17 -9.64
CA LYS A 324 12.28 -3.42 -8.87
C LYS A 324 12.77 -3.20 -7.44
N LEU A 325 12.06 -3.76 -6.48
CA LEU A 325 12.41 -3.74 -5.06
C LEU A 325 12.90 -5.12 -4.66
N VAL A 326 14.17 -5.22 -4.26
CA VAL A 326 14.76 -6.45 -3.75
C VAL A 326 15.12 -6.22 -2.29
N LEU A 327 14.51 -6.99 -1.40
CA LEU A 327 14.79 -6.95 0.03
C LEU A 327 15.71 -8.12 0.38
N VAL A 328 16.89 -7.82 0.88
CA VAL A 328 17.82 -8.81 1.43
C VAL A 328 18.08 -8.51 2.91
N PRO A 329 18.32 -9.49 3.78
CA PRO A 329 18.71 -9.22 5.16
C PRO A 329 19.95 -8.29 5.21
N LYS A 330 19.88 -7.17 5.94
CA LYS A 330 21.05 -6.27 6.15
C LYS A 330 21.98 -6.78 7.24
N ASN A 331 21.42 -7.43 8.25
CA ASN A 331 22.19 -7.97 9.35
C ASN A 331 22.70 -9.35 8.95
N GLY A 332 24.01 -9.55 9.02
CA GLY A 332 24.63 -10.86 8.96
C GLY A 332 24.30 -11.66 10.21
N ASP A 333 23.02 -12.02 10.38
CA ASP A 333 22.59 -13.05 11.32
C ASP A 333 23.24 -14.36 10.89
N ARG A 334 24.48 -14.55 11.35
CA ARG A 334 25.01 -15.89 11.54
C ARG A 334 23.95 -16.62 12.36
N PRO A 335 23.45 -17.77 11.90
CA PRO A 335 22.41 -18.48 12.62
C PRO A 335 22.90 -18.69 14.05
N HIS A 336 22.11 -18.21 15.02
CA HIS A 336 22.29 -18.62 16.40
C HIS A 336 22.33 -20.14 16.39
N LYS A 337 23.52 -20.72 16.64
CA LYS A 337 23.63 -22.13 16.95
C LYS A 337 22.58 -22.40 18.01
N LYS A 338 21.61 -23.28 17.72
CA LYS A 338 20.69 -23.82 18.71
C LYS A 338 21.54 -24.26 19.90
N LYS A 339 21.55 -23.45 20.96
CA LYS A 339 22.02 -23.94 22.26
C LYS A 339 20.90 -24.86 22.71
N HIS A 340 21.11 -26.16 22.55
CA HIS A 340 20.45 -27.14 23.39
C HIS A 340 20.77 -26.75 24.83
N GLY A 341 19.81 -26.14 25.51
CA GLY A 341 19.88 -25.70 26.89
C GLY A 341 18.52 -25.92 27.50
N LEU A 342 18.52 -26.74 28.56
CA LEU A 342 17.40 -27.24 29.33
C LEU A 342 16.27 -26.23 29.57
N LEU A 343 15.04 -26.76 29.57
CA LEU A 343 13.89 -26.24 30.28
C LEU A 343 14.30 -25.89 31.72
N ASP A 344 14.16 -24.62 32.10
CA ASP A 344 13.91 -24.25 33.49
C ASP A 344 12.57 -23.53 33.57
N PHE A 345 11.64 -24.22 34.22
CA PHE A 345 10.37 -23.71 34.71
C PHE A 345 10.61 -22.55 35.68
N PHE A 346 9.82 -21.49 35.58
CA PHE A 346 9.50 -20.68 36.76
C PHE A 346 8.00 -20.41 36.85
N VAL A 347 7.50 -20.82 38.01
CA VAL A 347 6.23 -20.65 38.74
C VAL A 347 5.41 -19.42 38.37
#